data_AF-A0A6P4IPK6-F1
#
_entry.id   AF-A0A6P4IPK6-F1
#
_cell.length_a   1.000
_cell.length_b   1.000
_cell.length_c   1.000
_cell.angle_alpha   90.00
_cell.angle_beta   90.00
_cell.angle_gamma   90.00
#
_symmetry.space_group_name_H-M   'P 1'
#
loop_
_entity.id
_entity.type
_entity.pdbx_description
1 polymer ?
#
loop_
_entity_poly.entity_id
_entity_poly.type
_entity_poly.pdbx_seq_one_letter_code
_entity_poly.pdbx_strand_id
1 'polypeptide(L)'
;MYDDEPISSFVFTNEATTQTFHHQWFAQGQLHECATCYSSIDADEPPSQHWLRGGEASQGLQLTKQQQAVLDIIEARQIETFFFCDESSRDKHDHFMGETCARGVPELLRWMFQNNTIAVEFNLACYVNAMDQVLIFQSGSLKVEHHYDVEECVSVVYEMLMQRIENYLNCSCEYGMDECSITRVRVQVKRIRVEVESPGSTPFALPLQLRQEEEDLPATSTSESELAILRSAYLKHYRECNGYFPPNMRVNLYGLQQCKTTKELYVVPYHVSETLQQLPNKNFLILNNIMGQFQRLHELSTPVKSIERDPSGSPLKNLQCRRCRTQFTRSSKLHIHQQLHCGQDFSVDSMHADIVEIYEQCLPISRSVFQYACYGITKPKTVMRKGQFVPIECDWRSESSVKVQHGPCVVISNAQHNSPCKYY
;
A
#
# COMPACT_ATOMS: atom_id res chain seq x y z
N MET A 1 -26.21 -7.29 7.73
CA MET A 1 -25.93 -8.73 7.90
C MET A 1 -24.46 -8.82 8.19
N TYR A 2 -24.07 -9.45 9.31
CA TYR A 2 -22.67 -9.65 9.65
C TYR A 2 -22.16 -10.74 8.72
N ASP A 3 -21.47 -10.36 7.64
CA ASP A 3 -20.52 -11.27 7.02
C ASP A 3 -19.40 -11.42 8.03
N ASP A 4 -19.44 -12.50 8.80
CA ASP A 4 -18.32 -12.90 9.67
C ASP A 4 -17.09 -13.00 8.75
N GLU A 5 -16.15 -12.07 8.94
CA GLU A 5 -14.85 -12.14 8.27
C GLU A 5 -14.27 -13.52 8.57
N PRO A 6 -13.74 -14.21 7.55
CA PRO A 6 -13.35 -15.58 7.75
C PRO A 6 -12.22 -15.69 8.76
N ILE A 7 -12.38 -16.56 9.75
CA ILE A 7 -11.32 -16.82 10.73
C ILE A 7 -10.18 -17.50 9.97
N SER A 8 -9.13 -16.75 9.74
CA SER A 8 -8.02 -17.06 8.85
C SER A 8 -6.81 -17.50 9.68
N SER A 9 -6.23 -18.65 9.34
CA SER A 9 -5.14 -19.29 10.08
C SER A 9 -4.08 -19.89 9.14
N PHE A 10 -2.82 -19.75 9.52
CA PHE A 10 -1.70 -20.40 8.85
C PHE A 10 -1.27 -21.60 9.67
N VAL A 11 -1.15 -22.75 9.03
CA VAL A 11 -0.94 -24.02 9.70
C VAL A 11 0.35 -24.65 9.18
N PHE A 12 1.16 -25.11 10.14
CA PHE A 12 2.30 -25.99 9.89
C PHE A 12 1.89 -27.41 10.22
N THR A 13 1.83 -28.27 9.21
CA THR A 13 1.54 -29.69 9.36
C THR A 13 2.83 -30.49 9.16
N ASN A 14 3.24 -31.20 10.21
CA ASN A 14 4.41 -32.08 10.18
C ASN A 14 3.93 -33.52 9.96
N GLU A 15 4.25 -34.08 8.81
CA GLU A 15 4.18 -35.52 8.54
C GLU A 15 5.58 -36.14 8.76
N ALA A 16 5.67 -37.46 8.88
CA ALA A 16 6.88 -38.15 9.34
C ALA A 16 8.17 -37.81 8.57
N THR A 17 8.05 -37.33 7.33
CA THR A 17 9.17 -36.97 6.44
C THR A 17 9.09 -35.55 5.89
N THR A 18 7.98 -34.84 6.09
CA THR A 18 7.70 -33.57 5.40
C THR A 18 7.06 -32.57 6.34
N GLN A 19 7.48 -31.31 6.25
CA GLN A 19 6.80 -30.18 6.86
C GLN A 19 6.07 -29.41 5.76
N THR A 20 4.80 -29.10 6.00
CA THR A 20 3.95 -28.38 5.06
C THR A 20 3.40 -27.12 5.71
N PHE A 21 3.39 -26.03 4.94
CA PHE A 21 2.80 -24.77 5.32
C PHE A 21 1.62 -24.50 4.39
N HIS A 22 0.45 -24.23 4.96
CA HIS A 22 -0.73 -23.84 4.22
C HIS A 22 -1.55 -22.79 4.96
N HIS A 23 -2.28 -21.99 4.18
CA HIS A 23 -3.21 -21.00 4.69
C HIS A 23 -4.64 -21.50 4.53
N GLN A 24 -5.42 -21.46 5.60
CA GLN A 24 -6.82 -21.85 5.59
C GLN A 24 -7.68 -20.80 6.29
N TRP A 25 -8.93 -20.66 5.87
CA TRP A 25 -9.88 -19.76 6.52
C TRP A 25 -11.28 -20.36 6.57
N PHE A 26 -12.04 -19.99 7.60
CA PHE A 26 -13.40 -20.48 7.78
C PHE A 26 -14.41 -19.42 7.32
N ALA A 27 -15.16 -19.67 6.25
CA ALA A 27 -16.21 -18.78 5.74
C ALA A 27 -17.51 -19.55 5.58
N GLN A 28 -18.65 -18.96 5.94
CA GLN A 28 -19.99 -19.53 5.67
C GLN A 28 -20.18 -20.99 6.15
N GLY A 29 -19.51 -21.39 7.23
CA GLY A 29 -19.59 -22.77 7.74
C GLY A 29 -18.69 -23.80 7.02
N GLN A 30 -17.84 -23.36 6.08
CA GLN A 30 -16.90 -24.20 5.33
C GLN A 30 -15.45 -23.75 5.55
N LEU A 31 -14.55 -24.73 5.60
CA LEU A 31 -13.11 -24.50 5.61
C LEU A 31 -12.62 -24.37 4.17
N HIS A 32 -11.92 -23.28 3.88
CA HIS A 32 -11.31 -23.02 2.59
C HIS A 32 -9.78 -23.01 2.72
N GLU A 33 -9.09 -23.58 1.73
CA GLU A 33 -7.63 -23.56 1.64
C GLU A 33 -7.17 -22.57 0.55
N CYS A 34 -6.08 -21.87 0.83
CA CYS A 34 -5.52 -20.90 -0.08
C CYS A 34 -4.64 -21.57 -1.13
N ALA A 35 -5.05 -21.48 -2.39
CA ALA A 35 -4.26 -21.97 -3.51
C ALA A 35 -2.90 -21.24 -3.68
N THR A 36 -2.72 -20.06 -3.09
CA THR A 36 -1.51 -19.23 -3.26
C THR A 36 -0.50 -19.34 -2.11
N CYS A 37 -0.92 -19.86 -0.97
CA CYS A 37 -0.11 -19.95 0.25
C CYS A 37 0.07 -21.43 0.60
N TYR A 38 0.91 -22.12 -0.18
CA TYR A 38 1.27 -23.52 0.03
C TYR A 38 2.76 -23.71 -0.20
N SER A 39 3.44 -24.42 0.70
CA SER A 39 4.82 -24.88 0.49
C SER A 39 5.11 -26.14 1.30
N SER A 40 6.03 -26.96 0.82
CA SER A 40 6.47 -28.19 1.47
C SER A 40 7.98 -28.30 1.45
N ILE A 41 8.55 -28.74 2.56
CA ILE A 41 9.99 -28.98 2.77
C ILE A 41 10.18 -30.31 3.50
N ASP A 42 11.41 -30.81 3.54
CA ASP A 42 11.73 -32.02 4.30
C ASP A 42 11.69 -31.72 5.81
N ALA A 43 11.28 -32.69 6.64
CA ALA A 43 11.07 -32.47 8.07
C ALA A 43 12.36 -32.11 8.86
N ASP A 44 13.53 -32.40 8.30
CA ASP A 44 14.84 -32.06 8.87
C ASP A 44 15.33 -30.67 8.46
N GLU A 45 14.62 -29.98 7.57
CA GLU A 45 14.97 -28.67 7.09
C GLU A 45 14.41 -27.55 7.97
N PRO A 46 15.15 -26.42 8.10
CA PRO A 46 14.66 -25.31 8.90
C PRO A 46 13.46 -24.62 8.23
N PRO A 47 12.52 -24.03 9.01
CA PRO A 47 11.35 -23.32 8.48
C PRO A 47 11.68 -22.21 7.46
N SER A 48 12.89 -21.65 7.49
CA SER A 48 13.37 -20.67 6.51
C SER A 48 13.26 -21.16 5.06
N GLN A 49 13.35 -22.48 4.83
CA GLN A 49 13.31 -23.06 3.48
C GLN A 49 11.94 -22.87 2.80
N HIS A 50 10.84 -22.79 3.55
CA HIS A 50 9.51 -22.45 3.01
C HIS A 50 9.53 -21.11 2.27
N TRP A 51 10.34 -20.16 2.72
CA TRP A 51 10.38 -18.79 2.20
C TRP A 51 11.50 -18.58 1.18
N LEU A 52 12.53 -19.43 1.19
CA LEU A 52 13.70 -19.32 0.33
C LEU A 52 13.55 -20.10 -0.97
N ARG A 53 12.89 -21.27 -0.94
CA ARG A 53 12.69 -22.14 -2.10
C ARG A 53 11.59 -21.66 -3.05
N GLY A 54 10.71 -20.77 -2.58
CA GLY A 54 9.60 -20.21 -3.36
C GLY A 54 10.00 -19.38 -4.59
N GLY A 55 11.31 -19.18 -4.84
CA GLY A 55 11.79 -18.45 -6.02
C GLY A 55 11.26 -17.01 -6.08
N GLU A 56 11.16 -16.45 -7.30
CA GLU A 56 10.72 -15.07 -7.60
C GLU A 56 9.42 -14.62 -6.88
N ALA A 57 8.59 -15.55 -6.39
CA ALA A 57 7.39 -15.24 -5.61
C ALA A 57 7.66 -14.69 -4.20
N SER A 58 8.85 -14.92 -3.65
CA SER A 58 9.33 -14.47 -2.34
C SER A 58 10.27 -13.27 -2.42
N GLN A 59 10.71 -12.92 -3.64
CA GLN A 59 11.53 -11.75 -3.91
C GLN A 59 10.61 -10.54 -4.01
N GLY A 60 10.99 -9.43 -3.38
CA GLY A 60 10.16 -8.22 -3.38
C GLY A 60 9.95 -7.65 -4.78
N LEU A 61 9.33 -6.47 -4.85
CA LEU A 61 8.92 -5.84 -6.10
C LEU A 61 10.10 -5.72 -7.09
N GLN A 62 10.20 -6.56 -8.12
CA GLN A 62 11.25 -6.41 -9.14
C GLN A 62 10.80 -5.40 -10.21
N LEU A 63 11.43 -4.23 -10.20
CA LEU A 63 11.20 -3.23 -11.23
C LEU A 63 11.95 -3.57 -12.51
N THR A 64 11.26 -3.46 -13.64
CA THR A 64 11.87 -3.40 -14.96
C THR A 64 12.76 -2.17 -15.09
N LYS A 65 13.76 -2.21 -15.98
CA LYS A 65 14.63 -1.06 -16.28
C LYS A 65 13.83 0.20 -16.67
N GLN A 66 12.70 0.02 -17.34
CA GLN A 66 11.81 1.11 -17.72
C GLN A 66 11.13 1.73 -16.50
N GLN A 67 10.61 0.91 -15.57
CA GLN A 67 9.99 1.41 -14.35
C GLN A 67 11.03 2.13 -13.45
N GLN A 68 12.26 1.60 -13.37
CA GLN A 68 13.34 2.28 -12.64
C GLN A 68 13.64 3.66 -13.24
N ALA A 69 13.78 3.77 -14.56
CA ALA A 69 14.01 5.06 -15.22
C ALA A 69 12.87 6.07 -14.98
N VAL A 70 11.61 5.61 -14.93
CA VAL A 70 10.46 6.47 -14.59
C VAL A 70 10.58 6.98 -13.16
N LEU A 71 10.96 6.13 -12.22
CA LEU A 71 11.18 6.53 -10.82
C LEU A 71 12.32 7.53 -10.68
N ASP A 72 13.43 7.32 -11.37
CA ASP A 72 14.56 8.25 -11.38
C ASP A 72 14.11 9.63 -11.90
N ILE A 73 13.22 9.69 -12.90
CA ILE A 73 12.65 10.97 -13.38
C ILE A 73 11.69 11.59 -12.35
N ILE A 74 10.81 10.79 -11.73
CA ILE A 74 9.92 11.26 -10.65
C ILE A 74 10.73 11.90 -9.53
N GLU A 75 11.87 11.33 -9.20
CA GLU A 75 12.78 11.87 -8.19
C GLU A 75 13.53 13.11 -8.65
N ALA A 76 14.15 13.07 -9.83
CA ALA A 76 14.89 14.20 -10.35
C ALA A 76 14.01 15.44 -10.50
N ARG A 77 12.72 15.26 -10.81
CA ARG A 77 11.74 16.34 -11.00
C ARG A 77 10.85 16.61 -9.79
N GLN A 78 11.03 15.88 -8.68
CA GLN A 78 10.20 16.00 -7.46
C GLN A 78 8.69 15.98 -7.77
N ILE A 79 8.26 15.02 -8.57
CA ILE A 79 6.83 14.90 -8.94
C ILE A 79 6.06 14.38 -7.73
N GLU A 80 5.09 15.17 -7.27
CA GLU A 80 4.21 14.84 -6.15
C GLU A 80 2.76 14.63 -6.57
N THR A 81 2.34 15.14 -7.73
CA THR A 81 0.96 15.05 -8.21
C THR A 81 0.84 14.08 -9.37
N PHE A 82 -0.08 13.13 -9.25
CA PHE A 82 -0.35 12.10 -10.23
C PHE A 82 -1.83 12.09 -10.59
N PHE A 83 -2.14 11.82 -11.85
CA PHE A 83 -3.52 11.66 -12.33
C PHE A 83 -3.70 10.29 -12.96
N PHE A 84 -4.71 9.56 -12.48
CA PHE A 84 -5.30 8.44 -13.18
C PHE A 84 -6.48 8.94 -13.99
N CYS A 85 -6.54 8.54 -15.26
CA CYS A 85 -7.58 8.94 -16.19
C CYS A 85 -8.20 7.72 -16.86
N ASP A 86 -9.53 7.68 -16.92
CA ASP A 86 -10.23 6.75 -17.79
C ASP A 86 -10.26 7.30 -19.22
N GLU A 87 -9.50 6.67 -20.12
CA GLU A 87 -9.51 6.99 -21.55
C GLU A 87 -10.56 6.17 -22.32
N SER A 88 -11.22 5.22 -21.66
CA SER A 88 -12.23 4.39 -22.29
C SER A 88 -13.54 5.16 -22.38
N SER A 89 -14.01 5.43 -23.60
CA SER A 89 -15.28 6.11 -23.87
C SER A 89 -16.50 5.20 -23.58
N ARG A 90 -16.43 4.34 -22.55
CA ARG A 90 -17.40 3.27 -22.29
C ARG A 90 -17.98 3.44 -20.89
N ASP A 91 -19.31 3.36 -20.82
CA ASP A 91 -20.20 3.72 -19.71
C ASP A 91 -20.07 2.90 -18.40
N LYS A 92 -18.87 2.46 -18.00
CA LYS A 92 -18.65 1.65 -16.77
C LYS A 92 -17.81 2.42 -15.74
N HIS A 93 -18.38 3.53 -15.27
CA HIS A 93 -17.70 4.51 -14.42
C HIS A 93 -17.38 4.01 -13.00
N ASP A 94 -18.21 3.13 -12.41
CA ASP A 94 -17.96 2.58 -11.07
C ASP A 94 -16.69 1.70 -11.00
N HIS A 95 -16.37 1.04 -12.11
CA HIS A 95 -15.20 0.16 -12.18
C HIS A 95 -13.89 0.95 -12.16
N PHE A 96 -13.87 2.15 -12.75
CA PHE A 96 -12.65 2.97 -12.83
C PHE A 96 -12.14 3.37 -11.45
N MET A 97 -12.99 3.95 -10.60
CA MET A 97 -12.60 4.37 -9.26
C MET A 97 -12.21 3.15 -8.40
N GLY A 98 -13.02 2.09 -8.44
CA GLY A 98 -12.78 0.85 -7.70
C GLY A 98 -11.44 0.21 -8.05
N GLU A 99 -11.16 -0.04 -9.33
CA GLU A 99 -9.88 -0.63 -9.77
C GLU A 99 -8.69 0.30 -9.52
N THR A 100 -8.86 1.61 -9.75
CA THR A 100 -7.80 2.59 -9.49
C THR A 100 -7.41 2.58 -8.02
N CYS A 101 -8.36 2.57 -7.08
CA CYS A 101 -8.09 2.49 -5.66
C CYS A 101 -7.68 1.10 -5.18
N ALA A 102 -8.12 0.02 -5.82
CA ALA A 102 -7.74 -1.35 -5.46
C ALA A 102 -6.32 -1.73 -5.93
N ARG A 103 -5.87 -1.19 -7.07
CA ARG A 103 -4.61 -1.61 -7.71
C ARG A 103 -3.69 -0.45 -8.04
N GLY A 104 -4.20 0.57 -8.74
CA GLY A 104 -3.37 1.64 -9.28
C GLY A 104 -2.72 2.52 -8.21
N VAL A 105 -3.52 3.08 -7.30
CA VAL A 105 -3.03 3.91 -6.20
C VAL A 105 -2.10 3.12 -5.26
N PRO A 106 -2.44 1.90 -4.80
CA PRO A 106 -1.54 1.12 -3.97
C PRO A 106 -0.17 0.85 -4.61
N GLU A 107 -0.14 0.54 -5.91
CA GLU A 107 1.11 0.30 -6.62
C GLU A 107 1.93 1.57 -6.82
N LEU A 108 1.30 2.71 -7.11
CA LEU A 108 1.97 4.01 -7.14
C LEU A 108 2.59 4.35 -5.77
N LEU A 109 1.83 4.22 -4.68
CA LEU A 109 2.32 4.52 -3.33
C LEU A 109 3.47 3.58 -2.92
N ARG A 110 3.40 2.31 -3.31
CA ARG A 110 4.49 1.34 -3.16
C ARG A 110 5.78 1.77 -3.84
N TRP A 111 5.70 2.30 -5.06
CA TRP A 111 6.86 2.88 -5.73
C TRP A 111 7.43 4.08 -4.96
N MET A 112 6.58 4.86 -4.30
CA MET A 112 7.01 6.00 -3.49
C MET A 112 7.74 5.61 -2.19
N PHE A 113 7.64 4.36 -1.74
CA PHE A 113 8.42 3.82 -0.61
C PHE A 113 9.88 3.49 -0.96
N GLN A 114 10.31 3.70 -2.20
CA GLN A 114 11.71 3.48 -2.60
C GLN A 114 12.66 4.58 -2.10
N ASN A 115 13.96 4.34 -2.27
CA ASN A 115 15.03 5.30 -2.01
C ASN A 115 15.02 5.91 -0.60
N ASN A 116 15.05 5.03 0.41
CA ASN A 116 15.13 5.37 1.84
C ASN A 116 13.96 6.21 2.36
N THR A 117 12.79 6.08 1.73
CA THR A 117 11.54 6.68 2.22
C THR A 117 11.03 5.87 3.41
N ILE A 118 10.84 6.54 4.56
CA ILE A 118 10.34 5.93 5.80
C ILE A 118 8.84 6.03 5.95
N ALA A 119 8.24 7.04 5.33
CA ALA A 119 6.80 7.22 5.32
C ALA A 119 6.38 7.97 4.05
N VAL A 120 5.16 7.69 3.61
CA VAL A 120 4.53 8.35 2.48
C VAL A 120 3.25 8.99 2.98
N GLU A 121 3.12 10.29 2.79
CA GLU A 121 1.90 11.03 3.05
C GLU A 121 1.15 11.22 1.73
N PHE A 122 -0.15 10.91 1.69
CA PHE A 122 -0.94 11.04 0.47
C PHE A 122 -2.35 11.57 0.71
N ASN A 123 -2.92 12.18 -0.32
CA ASN A 123 -4.35 12.46 -0.41
C ASN A 123 -4.90 12.01 -1.77
N LEU A 124 -6.21 11.80 -1.83
CA LEU A 124 -6.93 11.47 -3.04
C LEU A 124 -7.97 12.54 -3.34
N ALA A 125 -8.09 12.91 -4.61
CA ALA A 125 -9.21 13.71 -5.08
C ALA A 125 -9.84 13.07 -6.31
N CYS A 126 -11.16 12.94 -6.34
CA CYS A 126 -11.91 12.42 -7.47
C CYS A 126 -12.77 13.50 -8.11
N TYR A 127 -12.82 13.48 -9.43
CA TYR A 127 -13.58 14.42 -10.24
C TYR A 127 -14.86 13.74 -10.67
N VAL A 128 -15.97 14.19 -10.09
CA VAL A 128 -17.32 13.70 -10.32
C VAL A 128 -18.02 14.67 -11.24
N ASN A 129 -18.35 14.23 -12.45
CA ASN A 129 -19.16 15.02 -13.38
C ASN A 129 -20.64 14.85 -12.98
N ALA A 130 -21.29 15.95 -12.60
CA ALA A 130 -22.70 16.00 -12.22
C ALA A 130 -23.31 17.34 -12.68
N MET A 131 -24.49 17.33 -13.31
CA MET A 131 -25.30 18.53 -13.63
C MET A 131 -24.52 19.68 -14.31
N ASP A 132 -23.84 19.45 -15.43
CA ASP A 132 -23.03 20.46 -16.15
C ASP A 132 -21.94 21.15 -15.30
N GLN A 133 -21.53 20.50 -14.22
CA GLN A 133 -20.47 20.93 -13.33
C GLN A 133 -19.56 19.75 -13.02
N VAL A 134 -18.35 20.06 -12.56
CA VAL A 134 -17.41 19.05 -12.09
C VAL A 134 -17.17 19.30 -10.61
N LEU A 135 -17.66 18.38 -9.79
CA LEU A 135 -17.43 18.37 -8.36
C LEU A 135 -16.12 17.65 -8.08
N ILE A 136 -15.29 18.22 -7.21
CA ILE A 136 -13.99 17.70 -6.83
C ILE A 136 -14.07 17.32 -5.36
N PHE A 137 -14.16 16.03 -5.09
CA PHE A 137 -14.16 15.51 -3.73
C PHE A 137 -12.73 15.17 -3.35
N GLN A 138 -12.23 15.77 -2.29
CA GLN A 138 -10.85 15.59 -1.84
C GLN A 138 -10.83 15.02 -0.42
N SER A 139 -9.97 14.02 -0.20
CA SER A 139 -9.72 13.44 1.11
C SER A 139 -8.77 14.32 1.94
N GLY A 140 -8.79 14.11 3.25
CA GLY A 140 -7.70 14.54 4.11
C GLY A 140 -6.37 13.87 3.74
N SER A 141 -5.27 14.39 4.32
CA SER A 141 -3.93 13.82 4.19
C SER A 141 -3.77 12.61 5.11
N LEU A 142 -3.24 11.51 4.59
CA LEU A 142 -3.00 10.27 5.34
C LEU A 142 -1.52 9.89 5.29
N LYS A 143 -0.92 9.68 6.46
CA LYS A 143 0.48 9.24 6.59
C LYS A 143 0.54 7.70 6.68
N VAL A 144 1.22 7.08 5.73
CA VAL A 144 1.53 5.65 5.71
C VAL A 144 2.98 5.47 6.09
N GLU A 145 3.24 4.70 7.16
CA GLU A 145 4.59 4.53 7.71
C GLU A 145 5.20 3.16 7.38
N HIS A 146 4.41 2.22 6.86
CA HIS A 146 4.91 0.93 6.42
C HIS A 146 4.21 0.50 5.12
N HIS A 147 4.98 -0.07 4.18
CA HIS A 147 4.48 -0.41 2.85
C HIS A 147 3.39 -1.49 2.83
N TYR A 148 3.31 -2.35 3.86
CA TYR A 148 2.21 -3.31 4.05
C TYR A 148 0.87 -2.65 4.38
N ASP A 149 0.87 -1.43 4.93
CA ASP A 149 -0.35 -0.73 5.31
C ASP A 149 -0.99 0.01 4.13
N VAL A 150 -0.30 0.10 2.98
CA VAL A 150 -0.73 0.87 1.80
C VAL A 150 -2.12 0.45 1.30
N GLU A 151 -2.37 -0.86 1.14
CA GLU A 151 -3.66 -1.33 0.62
C GLU A 151 -4.81 -0.99 1.57
N GLU A 152 -4.62 -1.20 2.87
CA GLU A 152 -5.64 -0.94 3.89
C GLU A 152 -5.91 0.57 4.02
N CYS A 153 -4.86 1.39 3.98
CA CYS A 153 -4.96 2.85 3.98
C CYS A 153 -5.76 3.38 2.78
N VAL A 154 -5.44 2.92 1.57
CA VAL A 154 -6.16 3.35 0.36
C VAL A 154 -7.61 2.87 0.39
N SER A 155 -7.87 1.64 0.86
CA SER A 155 -9.24 1.10 1.01
C SER A 155 -10.10 1.98 1.92
N VAL A 156 -9.59 2.38 3.09
CA VAL A 156 -10.33 3.23 4.02
C VAL A 156 -10.60 4.61 3.43
N VAL A 157 -9.62 5.22 2.75
CA VAL A 157 -9.82 6.52 2.08
C VAL A 157 -10.87 6.41 0.96
N TYR A 158 -10.83 5.34 0.17
CA TYR A 158 -11.81 5.06 -0.88
C TYR A 158 -13.22 4.89 -0.31
N GLU A 159 -13.40 4.03 0.71
CA GLU A 159 -14.68 3.81 1.38
C GLU A 159 -15.27 5.14 1.90
N MET A 160 -14.45 5.97 2.56
CA MET A 160 -14.87 7.27 3.08
C MET A 160 -15.19 8.29 1.98
N LEU A 161 -14.42 8.33 0.88
CA LEU A 161 -14.69 9.21 -0.26
C LEU A 161 -16.01 8.84 -0.93
N MET A 162 -16.24 7.55 -1.22
CA MET A 162 -17.48 7.08 -1.84
C MET A 162 -18.69 7.40 -0.97
N GLN A 163 -18.60 7.13 0.34
CA GLN A 163 -19.66 7.49 1.28
C GLN A 163 -19.92 9.01 1.29
N ARG A 164 -18.88 9.84 1.15
CA ARG A 164 -19.02 11.30 1.12
C ARG A 164 -19.67 11.80 -0.16
N ILE A 165 -19.31 11.22 -1.31
CA ILE A 165 -19.93 11.52 -2.61
C ILE A 165 -21.41 11.16 -2.55
N GLU A 166 -21.74 9.94 -2.15
CA GLU A 166 -23.11 9.45 -2.06
C GLU A 166 -23.96 10.36 -1.14
N ASN A 167 -23.46 10.69 0.05
CA ASN A 167 -24.16 11.59 0.97
C ASN A 167 -24.36 13.00 0.37
N TYR A 168 -23.36 13.53 -0.33
CA TYR A 168 -23.46 14.85 -0.94
C TYR A 168 -24.51 14.87 -2.06
N LEU A 169 -24.49 13.87 -2.94
CA LEU A 169 -25.45 13.73 -4.04
C LEU A 169 -26.87 13.55 -3.49
N ASN A 170 -27.06 12.67 -2.51
CA ASN A 170 -28.36 12.44 -1.89
C ASN A 170 -28.95 13.68 -1.18
N CYS A 171 -28.10 14.59 -0.69
CA CYS A 171 -28.56 15.81 -0.01
C CYS A 171 -28.69 17.03 -0.94
N SER A 172 -27.92 17.09 -2.02
CA SER A 172 -27.75 18.31 -2.83
C SER A 172 -28.28 18.18 -4.26
N CYS A 173 -28.62 16.96 -4.69
CA CYS A 173 -28.94 16.61 -6.07
C CYS A 173 -30.22 15.75 -6.10
N GLU A 174 -31.10 15.91 -7.11
CA GLU A 174 -32.27 15.03 -7.31
C GLU A 174 -31.89 13.66 -7.91
N TYR A 175 -30.60 13.44 -8.17
CA TYR A 175 -30.06 12.28 -8.88
C TYR A 175 -29.16 11.43 -8.01
N GLY A 176 -29.18 10.12 -8.27
CA GLY A 176 -28.34 9.13 -7.60
C GLY A 176 -26.94 9.00 -8.23
N MET A 177 -26.11 8.15 -7.62
CA MET A 177 -24.77 7.80 -8.11
C MET A 177 -24.75 7.35 -9.58
N ASP A 178 -25.82 6.70 -10.05
CA ASP A 178 -25.94 6.13 -11.39
C ASP A 178 -25.89 7.18 -12.53
N GLU A 179 -26.14 8.45 -12.21
CA GLU A 179 -26.14 9.55 -13.19
C GLU A 179 -24.84 10.36 -13.18
N CYS A 180 -23.92 10.04 -12.27
CA CYS A 180 -22.63 10.70 -12.16
C CYS A 180 -21.53 9.87 -12.84
N SER A 181 -20.49 10.54 -13.34
CA SER A 181 -19.30 9.84 -13.84
C SER A 181 -18.03 10.30 -13.15
N ILE A 182 -17.22 9.33 -12.72
CA ILE A 182 -15.85 9.57 -12.25
C ILE A 182 -14.91 9.18 -13.36
N THR A 183 -14.22 10.17 -13.92
CA THR A 183 -13.32 9.96 -15.08
C THR A 183 -11.85 10.20 -14.71
N ARG A 184 -11.61 10.77 -13.53
CA ARG A 184 -10.29 11.19 -13.11
C ARG A 184 -10.10 11.11 -11.61
N VAL A 185 -8.96 10.57 -11.21
CA VAL A 185 -8.48 10.54 -9.82
C VAL A 185 -7.12 11.21 -9.74
N ARG A 186 -7.00 12.22 -8.89
CA ARG A 186 -5.73 12.85 -8.53
C ARG A 186 -5.20 12.21 -7.26
N VAL A 187 -3.93 11.85 -7.27
CA VAL A 187 -3.19 11.39 -6.09
C VAL A 187 -2.08 12.40 -5.84
N GLN A 188 -2.06 13.03 -4.67
CA GLN A 188 -0.91 13.81 -4.24
C GLN A 188 -0.12 12.97 -3.25
N VAL A 189 1.19 12.90 -3.44
CA VAL A 189 2.08 12.05 -2.66
C VAL A 189 3.33 12.82 -2.26
N LYS A 190 3.60 12.86 -0.96
CA LYS A 190 4.78 13.44 -0.35
C LYS A 190 5.59 12.36 0.34
N ARG A 191 6.88 12.27 0.01
CA ARG A 191 7.80 11.29 0.60
C ARG A 191 8.51 11.89 1.81
N ILE A 192 8.52 11.15 2.90
CA ILE A 192 9.27 11.48 4.12
C ILE A 192 10.48 10.55 4.18
N ARG A 193 11.67 11.13 4.15
CA ARG A 193 12.95 10.41 4.09
C ARG A 193 13.71 10.54 5.40
N VAL A 194 14.65 9.62 5.62
CA VAL A 194 15.61 9.75 6.73
C VAL A 194 16.57 10.89 6.42
N GLU A 195 16.54 11.95 7.23
CA GLU A 195 17.69 12.85 7.35
C GLU A 195 18.72 12.18 8.27
N VAL A 196 19.99 12.28 7.88
CA VAL A 196 21.13 11.54 8.44
C VAL A 196 21.10 11.44 9.98
N GLU A 197 21.05 10.19 10.45
CA GLU A 197 21.31 9.65 11.80
C GLU A 197 21.24 10.63 12.99
N SER A 198 20.04 10.76 13.58
CA SER A 198 19.91 11.07 15.01
C SER A 198 20.15 9.78 15.81
N PRO A 199 21.19 9.70 16.67
CA PRO A 199 21.43 8.50 17.46
C PRO A 199 20.31 8.34 18.51
N GLY A 200 19.50 7.30 18.36
CA GLY A 200 18.55 6.86 19.39
C GLY A 200 17.07 6.73 18.97
N SER A 201 16.66 7.11 17.76
CA SER A 201 15.31 6.80 17.25
C SER A 201 15.37 5.72 16.18
N THR A 202 14.51 4.71 16.29
CA THR A 202 14.31 3.72 15.22
C THR A 202 13.42 4.34 14.14
N PRO A 203 13.93 4.68 12.94
CA PRO A 203 13.15 5.45 11.97
C PRO A 203 12.08 4.62 11.25
N PHE A 204 12.08 3.29 11.44
CA PHE A 204 11.20 2.36 10.74
C PHE A 204 10.15 1.78 11.69
N ALA A 205 8.91 2.23 11.50
CA ALA A 205 7.79 1.76 12.30
C ALA A 205 7.31 0.37 11.83
N LEU A 206 6.63 -0.38 12.71
CA LEU A 206 6.02 -1.66 12.35
C LEU A 206 4.79 -1.50 11.45
N PRO A 207 4.33 -2.54 10.75
CA PRO A 207 2.99 -2.57 10.15
C PRO A 207 1.89 -2.34 11.20
N LEU A 208 0.83 -1.60 10.86
CA LEU A 208 -0.26 -1.25 11.79
C LEU A 208 -0.88 -2.48 12.48
N GLN A 209 -0.99 -3.58 11.74
CA GLN A 209 -1.57 -4.84 12.24
C GLN A 209 -0.72 -5.50 13.35
N LEU A 210 0.55 -5.13 13.44
CA LEU A 210 1.49 -5.60 14.46
C LEU A 210 1.76 -4.55 15.54
N ARG A 211 1.22 -3.33 15.38
CA ARG A 211 1.32 -2.27 16.39
C ARG A 211 0.17 -2.37 17.39
N GLN A 212 0.15 -3.35 18.30
CA GLN A 212 -0.74 -3.26 19.48
C GLN A 212 -0.10 -3.83 20.77
N GLU A 213 -0.28 -3.06 21.85
CA GLU A 213 0.03 -3.27 23.29
C GLU A 213 1.51 -3.21 23.75
N GLU A 214 2.40 -2.47 23.08
CA GLU A 214 3.72 -2.13 23.69
C GLU A 214 3.67 -0.99 24.73
N GLU A 215 2.53 -0.32 24.93
CA GLU A 215 2.45 0.87 25.80
C GLU A 215 2.72 0.60 27.30
N ASP A 216 2.76 -0.65 27.76
CA ASP A 216 2.82 -0.97 29.20
C ASP A 216 3.94 -1.92 29.67
N LEU A 217 4.97 -2.22 28.86
CA LEU A 217 6.05 -3.12 29.29
C LEU A 217 7.45 -2.46 29.32
N PRO A 218 8.23 -2.66 30.40
CA PRO A 218 9.60 -2.18 30.47
C PRO A 218 10.47 -2.96 29.47
N ALA A 219 10.84 -2.31 28.37
CA ALA A 219 11.73 -2.87 27.37
C ALA A 219 13.10 -3.19 28.01
N THR A 220 13.41 -4.48 28.15
CA THR A 220 14.79 -4.93 28.33
C THR A 220 15.43 -4.85 26.95
N SER A 221 15.96 -3.67 26.61
CA SER A 221 16.55 -3.46 25.29
C SER A 221 17.81 -4.31 25.12
N THR A 222 17.84 -5.14 24.06
CA THR A 222 19.10 -5.75 23.62
C THR A 222 20.11 -4.66 23.29
N SER A 223 21.35 -4.83 23.73
CA SER A 223 22.40 -3.85 23.46
C SER A 223 22.64 -3.72 21.96
N GLU A 224 22.97 -2.50 21.51
CA GLU A 224 23.19 -2.21 20.08
C GLU A 224 24.32 -3.08 19.48
N SER A 225 25.33 -3.42 20.28
CA SER A 225 26.41 -4.33 19.90
C SER A 225 25.94 -5.77 19.67
N GLU A 226 25.05 -6.30 20.52
CA GLU A 226 24.44 -7.62 20.35
C GLU A 226 23.55 -7.67 19.09
N LEU A 227 22.76 -6.62 18.84
CA LEU A 227 21.95 -6.49 17.62
C LEU A 227 22.83 -6.43 16.36
N ALA A 228 23.96 -5.73 16.41
CA ALA A 228 24.89 -5.65 15.29
C ALA A 228 25.52 -7.01 14.95
N ILE A 229 25.92 -7.79 15.98
CA ILE A 229 26.42 -9.15 15.80
C ILE A 229 25.34 -10.03 15.18
N LEU A 230 24.13 -9.98 15.72
CA LEU A 230 23.00 -10.78 15.21
C LEU A 230 22.66 -10.43 13.75
N ARG A 231 22.63 -9.14 13.42
CA ARG A 231 22.45 -8.65 12.05
C ARG A 231 23.53 -9.20 11.10
N SER A 232 24.80 -9.16 11.53
CA SER A 232 25.91 -9.67 10.72
C SER A 232 25.80 -11.18 10.48
N ALA A 233 25.41 -11.94 11.50
CA ALA A 233 25.15 -13.37 11.40
C ALA A 233 23.99 -13.65 10.43
N TYR A 234 22.87 -12.96 10.58
CA TYR A 234 21.73 -13.08 9.66
C TYR A 234 22.14 -12.86 8.20
N LEU A 235 22.81 -11.74 7.90
CA LEU A 235 23.21 -11.41 6.54
C LEU A 235 24.20 -12.42 5.95
N LYS A 236 25.12 -12.93 6.77
CA LYS A 236 26.06 -13.98 6.36
C LYS A 236 25.32 -15.27 5.99
N HIS A 237 24.47 -15.77 6.88
CA HIS A 237 23.75 -17.03 6.66
C HIS A 237 22.72 -16.94 5.53
N TYR A 238 22.11 -15.78 5.33
CA TYR A 238 21.22 -15.54 4.20
C TYR A 238 21.96 -15.62 2.85
N ARG A 239 23.17 -15.03 2.75
CA ARG A 239 23.93 -14.95 1.49
C ARG A 239 24.79 -16.18 1.21
N GLU A 240 25.45 -16.71 2.22
CA GLU A 240 26.48 -17.75 2.08
C GLU A 240 25.96 -19.15 2.39
N CYS A 241 24.92 -19.25 3.21
CA CYS A 241 24.43 -20.53 3.74
C CYS A 241 22.97 -20.81 3.37
N ASN A 242 22.40 -20.11 2.38
CA ASN A 242 21.01 -20.30 1.93
C ASN A 242 20.00 -20.39 3.10
N GLY A 243 20.18 -19.57 4.14
CA GLY A 243 19.29 -19.51 5.31
C GLY A 243 19.42 -20.66 6.30
N TYR A 244 20.44 -21.52 6.18
CA TYR A 244 20.79 -22.49 7.21
C TYR A 244 21.60 -21.81 8.32
N PHE A 245 20.97 -21.68 9.48
CA PHE A 245 21.59 -21.14 10.69
C PHE A 245 22.30 -22.23 11.48
N PRO A 246 23.34 -21.88 12.24
CA PRO A 246 24.08 -22.87 12.99
C PRO A 246 23.25 -23.30 14.23
N PRO A 247 23.33 -24.58 14.66
CA PRO A 247 22.53 -25.10 15.76
C PRO A 247 22.74 -24.38 17.10
N ASN A 248 23.87 -23.70 17.26
CA ASN A 248 24.22 -22.94 18.46
C ASN A 248 23.63 -21.51 18.47
N MET A 249 22.91 -21.09 17.43
CA MET A 249 22.24 -19.79 17.38
C MET A 249 20.97 -19.80 18.25
N ARG A 250 21.06 -19.15 19.42
CA ARG A 250 20.03 -19.16 20.49
C ARG A 250 19.07 -17.97 20.42
N VAL A 251 18.44 -17.79 19.26
CA VAL A 251 17.41 -16.76 19.06
C VAL A 251 16.30 -17.34 18.20
N ASN A 252 15.11 -16.78 18.31
CA ASN A 252 14.03 -17.05 17.37
C ASN A 252 13.95 -15.88 16.38
N LEU A 253 13.98 -16.20 15.09
CA LEU A 253 13.77 -15.24 14.00
C LEU A 253 12.44 -15.52 13.33
N TYR A 254 11.70 -14.45 13.08
CA TYR A 254 10.42 -14.47 12.39
C TYR A 254 10.46 -13.56 11.16
N GLY A 255 9.76 -13.93 10.11
CA GLY A 255 9.56 -13.11 8.91
C GLY A 255 8.13 -12.63 8.78
N LEU A 256 7.91 -11.66 7.88
CA LEU A 256 6.56 -11.21 7.49
C LEU A 256 6.16 -11.83 6.16
N GLN A 257 4.93 -12.33 6.09
CA GLN A 257 4.31 -12.83 4.86
C GLN A 257 2.91 -12.26 4.72
N GLN A 258 2.55 -11.86 3.49
CA GLN A 258 1.21 -11.39 3.18
C GLN A 258 0.52 -12.39 2.26
N CYS A 259 -0.70 -12.80 2.61
CA CYS A 259 -1.50 -13.63 1.73
C CYS A 259 -1.90 -12.85 0.47
N LYS A 260 -1.68 -13.40 -0.73
CA LYS A 260 -2.10 -12.76 -1.98
C LYS A 260 -3.64 -12.71 -2.12
N THR A 261 -4.32 -13.71 -1.55
CA THR A 261 -5.78 -13.86 -1.60
C THR A 261 -6.48 -13.01 -0.53
N THR A 262 -6.16 -13.20 0.76
CA THR A 262 -6.86 -12.49 1.85
C THR A 262 -6.24 -11.15 2.23
N LYS A 263 -5.04 -10.83 1.72
CA LYS A 263 -4.28 -9.60 2.01
C LYS A 263 -3.86 -9.43 3.47
N GLU A 264 -4.12 -10.42 4.31
CA GLU A 264 -3.73 -10.42 5.71
C GLU A 264 -2.21 -10.63 5.85
N LEU A 265 -1.60 -9.92 6.80
CA LEU A 265 -0.18 -9.99 7.12
C LEU A 265 0.04 -10.91 8.32
N TYR A 266 1.08 -11.75 8.24
CA TYR A 266 1.39 -12.74 9.26
C TYR A 266 2.87 -12.76 9.61
N VAL A 267 3.12 -13.13 10.85
CA VAL A 267 4.44 -13.41 11.38
C VAL A 267 4.68 -14.90 11.25
N VAL A 268 5.64 -15.30 10.42
CA VAL A 268 5.97 -16.70 10.17
C VAL A 268 7.35 -17.07 10.76
N PRO A 269 7.54 -18.30 11.25
CA PRO A 269 8.84 -18.74 11.74
C PRO A 269 9.88 -18.75 10.60
N TYR A 270 11.06 -18.18 10.87
CA TYR A 270 12.21 -18.22 9.97
C TYR A 270 13.32 -19.11 10.56
N HIS A 271 13.62 -18.94 11.85
CA HIS A 271 14.54 -19.79 12.61
C HIS A 271 13.97 -19.94 14.02
N VAL A 272 13.81 -21.17 14.49
CA VAL A 272 13.35 -21.44 15.85
C VAL A 272 14.41 -22.28 16.54
N SER A 273 14.98 -21.75 17.61
CA SER A 273 16.02 -22.46 18.35
C SER A 273 15.40 -23.40 19.36
N GLU A 274 15.71 -24.69 19.27
CA GLU A 274 15.35 -25.69 20.27
C GLU A 274 16.39 -25.68 21.40
N THR A 275 16.18 -24.83 22.42
CA THR A 275 17.08 -24.79 23.58
C THR A 275 16.59 -25.73 24.69
N LEU A 276 17.47 -26.61 25.16
CA LEU A 276 17.27 -27.48 26.34
C LEU A 276 17.40 -26.72 27.70
N GLN A 277 17.46 -25.39 27.70
CA GLN A 277 17.73 -24.55 28.87
C GLN A 277 16.45 -23.88 29.42
N GLN A 278 16.48 -23.47 30.70
CA GLN A 278 15.34 -22.89 31.44
C GLN A 278 14.95 -21.44 31.05
N LEU A 279 15.76 -20.74 30.24
CA LEU A 279 15.50 -19.35 29.84
C LEU A 279 14.90 -19.28 28.43
N PRO A 280 13.85 -18.46 28.20
CA PRO A 280 13.23 -18.32 26.89
C PRO A 280 14.18 -17.62 25.89
N ASN A 281 14.18 -18.08 24.64
CA ASN A 281 14.92 -17.42 23.57
C ASN A 281 14.34 -16.02 23.29
N LYS A 282 15.24 -15.06 23.00
CA LYS A 282 14.84 -13.76 22.47
C LYS A 282 14.21 -13.92 21.09
N ASN A 283 13.16 -13.14 20.82
CA ASN A 283 12.39 -13.19 19.58
C ASN A 283 12.68 -11.95 18.76
N PHE A 284 13.00 -12.13 17.48
CA PHE A 284 13.27 -11.02 16.56
C PHE A 284 12.44 -11.14 15.29
N LEU A 285 11.87 -10.03 14.85
CA LEU A 285 11.20 -9.90 13.57
C LEU A 285 12.17 -9.35 12.52
N ILE A 286 12.25 -10.03 11.38
CA ILE A 286 13.00 -9.61 10.20
C ILE A 286 12.12 -8.62 9.43
N LEU A 287 12.58 -7.37 9.33
CA LEU A 287 11.91 -6.34 8.54
C LEU A 287 12.70 -6.11 7.26
N ASN A 288 11.99 -6.25 6.14
CA ASN A 288 12.51 -6.03 4.80
C ASN A 288 11.85 -4.79 4.18
N ASN A 289 12.55 -4.14 3.25
CA ASN A 289 11.96 -3.11 2.41
C ASN A 289 11.04 -3.73 1.35
N ILE A 290 10.40 -2.88 0.55
CA ILE A 290 9.51 -3.32 -0.53
C ILE A 290 10.19 -4.20 -1.59
N MET A 291 11.51 -4.12 -1.72
CA MET A 291 12.32 -4.94 -2.63
C MET A 291 12.71 -6.30 -2.00
N GLY A 292 12.27 -6.59 -0.78
CA GLY A 292 12.64 -7.79 -0.04
C GLY A 292 14.05 -7.72 0.56
N GLN A 293 14.70 -6.56 0.52
CA GLN A 293 16.03 -6.38 1.11
C GLN A 293 15.91 -6.13 2.60
N PHE A 294 16.76 -6.80 3.38
CA PHE A 294 16.85 -6.63 4.82
C PHE A 294 17.08 -5.17 5.22
N GLN A 295 16.20 -4.64 6.07
CA GLN A 295 16.33 -3.32 6.70
C GLN A 295 16.86 -3.45 8.13
N ARG A 296 16.14 -4.19 8.99
CA ARG A 296 16.50 -4.33 10.41
C ARG A 296 15.93 -5.60 11.05
N LEU A 297 16.47 -5.93 12.22
CA LEU A 297 15.81 -6.81 13.17
C LEU A 297 15.07 -5.96 14.20
N HIS A 298 13.87 -6.38 14.56
CA HIS A 298 13.09 -5.79 15.64
C HIS A 298 12.93 -6.81 16.74
N GLU A 299 13.40 -6.50 17.95
CA GLU A 299 13.16 -7.33 19.12
C GLU A 299 11.67 -7.32 19.46
N LEU A 300 11.09 -8.50 19.68
CA LEU A 300 9.71 -8.67 20.12
C LEU A 300 9.72 -8.94 21.63
N SER A 301 9.04 -8.09 22.38
CA SER A 301 8.97 -8.14 23.85
C SER A 301 8.24 -9.37 24.38
N THR A 302 7.42 -10.04 23.57
CA THR A 302 6.69 -11.27 23.92
C THR A 302 6.88 -12.37 22.86
N PRO A 303 6.84 -13.66 23.24
CA PRO A 303 6.82 -14.75 22.27
C PRO A 303 5.59 -14.63 21.38
N VAL A 304 5.74 -14.83 20.07
CA VAL A 304 4.67 -14.76 19.04
C VAL A 304 3.55 -15.81 19.24
N LYS A 305 3.52 -16.52 20.37
CA LYS A 305 2.53 -17.55 20.72
C LYS A 305 1.13 -17.01 21.01
N SER A 306 0.86 -15.71 20.85
CA SER A 306 -0.44 -15.09 21.12
C SER A 306 -0.95 -14.19 20.00
N ILE A 307 -0.55 -14.48 18.74
CA ILE A 307 -1.32 -14.07 17.54
C ILE A 307 -2.08 -15.30 16.98
N GLU A 308 -2.26 -16.36 17.76
CA GLU A 308 -3.50 -17.12 17.62
C GLU A 308 -4.59 -16.19 18.15
N ARG A 309 -5.46 -15.69 17.26
CA ARG A 309 -6.70 -15.04 17.68
C ARG A 309 -7.41 -16.08 18.55
N ASP A 310 -7.30 -15.95 19.87
CA ASP A 310 -8.01 -16.80 20.82
C ASP A 310 -9.48 -16.78 20.41
N PRO A 311 -10.06 -17.89 19.91
CA PRO A 311 -11.45 -17.92 19.49
C PRO A 311 -12.40 -17.72 20.68
N SER A 312 -11.87 -17.72 21.91
CA SER A 312 -12.62 -17.72 23.16
C SER A 312 -12.18 -16.68 24.20
N GLY A 313 -11.25 -15.77 23.86
CA GLY A 313 -10.58 -14.87 24.80
C GLY A 313 -10.98 -13.39 24.68
N SER A 314 -12.11 -13.03 25.28
CA SER A 314 -12.61 -11.65 25.51
C SER A 314 -13.28 -10.97 24.29
N PRO A 315 -14.37 -10.21 24.52
CA PRO A 315 -15.28 -9.77 23.46
C PRO A 315 -14.54 -8.84 22.51
N LEU A 316 -14.86 -8.92 21.22
CA LEU A 316 -14.77 -7.82 20.24
C LEU A 316 -14.88 -6.48 20.98
N LYS A 317 -13.75 -5.92 21.38
CA LYS A 317 -13.67 -4.76 22.27
C LYS A 317 -14.09 -3.60 21.41
N ASN A 318 -15.41 -3.34 21.36
CA ASN A 318 -16.12 -2.40 20.49
C ASN A 318 -15.16 -1.57 19.66
N LEU A 319 -14.74 -2.10 18.50
CA LEU A 319 -13.85 -1.41 17.56
C LEU A 319 -14.65 -0.30 16.90
N GLN A 320 -15.03 0.69 17.71
CA GLN A 320 -15.95 1.73 17.36
C GLN A 320 -15.25 3.06 17.51
N CYS A 321 -15.38 3.91 16.48
CA CYS A 321 -14.89 5.26 16.58
C CYS A 321 -15.71 6.06 17.60
N ARG A 322 -15.04 6.64 18.61
CA ARG A 322 -15.71 7.41 19.66
C ARG A 322 -16.40 8.69 19.13
N ARG A 323 -15.94 9.22 18.01
CA ARG A 323 -16.45 10.47 17.42
C ARG A 323 -17.69 10.24 16.55
N CYS A 324 -17.61 9.34 15.57
CA CYS A 324 -18.69 9.10 14.60
C CYS A 324 -19.53 7.85 14.90
N ARG A 325 -19.13 7.04 15.90
CA ARG A 325 -19.80 5.78 16.30
C ARG A 325 -19.81 4.67 15.23
N THR A 326 -19.07 4.83 14.14
CA THR A 326 -18.86 3.76 13.15
C THR A 326 -18.13 2.57 13.78
N GLN A 327 -18.64 1.37 13.53
CA GLN A 327 -18.01 0.10 13.94
C GLN A 327 -17.06 -0.40 12.85
N PHE A 328 -15.96 -1.03 13.26
CA PHE A 328 -14.91 -1.56 12.40
C PHE A 328 -14.66 -3.02 12.77
N THR A 329 -14.28 -3.82 11.78
CA THR A 329 -13.89 -5.22 11.99
C THR A 329 -12.44 -5.34 12.48
N ARG A 330 -11.60 -4.34 12.19
CA ARG A 330 -10.15 -4.35 12.45
C ARG A 330 -9.68 -3.07 13.15
N SER A 331 -8.74 -3.22 14.08
CA SER A 331 -8.14 -2.10 14.82
C SER A 331 -7.32 -1.18 13.92
N SER A 332 -6.65 -1.73 12.90
CA SER A 332 -5.93 -0.99 11.86
C SER A 332 -6.85 -0.06 11.07
N LYS A 333 -8.01 -0.53 10.58
CA LYS A 333 -9.01 0.32 9.92
C LYS A 333 -9.51 1.45 10.84
N LEU A 334 -9.78 1.15 12.10
CA LEU A 334 -10.19 2.16 13.09
C LEU A 334 -9.10 3.22 13.29
N HIS A 335 -7.83 2.81 13.40
CA HIS A 335 -6.70 3.72 13.55
C HIS A 335 -6.56 4.65 12.34
N ILE A 336 -6.62 4.10 11.12
CA ILE A 336 -6.58 4.87 9.87
C ILE A 336 -7.75 5.87 9.81
N HIS A 337 -8.96 5.42 10.13
CA HIS A 337 -10.14 6.29 10.16
C HIS A 337 -10.00 7.45 11.16
N GLN A 338 -9.35 7.21 12.31
CA GLN A 338 -9.08 8.24 13.30
C GLN A 338 -8.01 9.24 12.81
N GLN A 339 -6.97 8.79 12.11
CA GLN A 339 -5.98 9.67 11.48
C GLN A 339 -6.62 10.60 10.44
N LEU A 340 -7.65 10.13 9.74
CA LEU A 340 -8.46 10.93 8.80
C LEU A 340 -9.48 11.84 9.50
N HIS A 341 -9.42 11.99 10.83
CA HIS A 341 -10.33 12.78 11.64
C HIS A 341 -11.81 12.49 11.36
N CYS A 342 -12.14 11.22 11.08
CA CYS A 342 -13.50 10.80 10.72
C CYS A 342 -14.08 11.51 9.49
N GLY A 343 -13.21 11.96 8.58
CA GLY A 343 -13.61 12.65 7.35
C GLY A 343 -13.80 14.16 7.51
N GLN A 344 -13.40 14.74 8.65
CA GLN A 344 -13.54 16.17 8.89
C GLN A 344 -12.74 17.03 7.89
N ASP A 345 -11.59 16.53 7.45
CA ASP A 345 -10.71 17.24 6.51
C ASP A 345 -11.07 16.98 5.03
N PHE A 346 -12.24 16.39 4.76
CA PHE A 346 -12.71 16.14 3.41
C PHE A 346 -13.39 17.40 2.88
N SER A 347 -12.99 17.84 1.69
CA SER A 347 -13.55 19.01 1.02
C SER A 347 -14.28 18.62 -0.26
N VAL A 348 -15.23 19.47 -0.64
CA VAL A 348 -15.92 19.40 -1.93
C VAL A 348 -15.79 20.76 -2.58
N ASP A 349 -15.10 20.82 -3.71
CA ASP A 349 -15.01 22.02 -4.54
C ASP A 349 -15.87 21.83 -5.80
N SER A 350 -16.37 22.92 -6.37
CA SER A 350 -17.08 22.88 -7.65
C SER A 350 -16.30 23.65 -8.72
N MET A 351 -16.25 23.05 -9.91
CA MET A 351 -15.65 23.64 -11.09
C MET A 351 -16.71 23.71 -12.18
N HIS A 352 -16.88 24.90 -12.76
CA HIS A 352 -17.81 25.11 -13.87
C HIS A 352 -17.35 24.32 -15.10
N ALA A 353 -18.27 23.74 -15.88
CA ALA A 353 -17.93 22.94 -17.08
C ALA A 353 -17.15 23.69 -18.18
N ASP A 354 -17.04 25.02 -18.08
CA ASP A 354 -16.32 25.86 -19.04
C ASP A 354 -14.89 26.20 -18.62
N ILE A 355 -14.53 25.87 -17.38
CA ILE A 355 -13.16 26.01 -16.88
C ILE A 355 -12.40 24.79 -17.32
N VAL A 356 -11.30 24.94 -18.05
CA VAL A 356 -10.43 23.84 -18.47
C VAL A 356 -9.08 23.93 -17.74
N GLU A 357 -8.68 22.87 -17.03
CA GLU A 357 -7.34 22.72 -16.47
C GLU A 357 -6.38 22.20 -17.56
N ILE A 358 -5.23 22.83 -17.75
CA ILE A 358 -4.21 22.33 -18.67
C ILE A 358 -2.94 22.02 -17.87
N TYR A 359 -2.45 20.81 -18.04
CA TYR A 359 -1.18 20.37 -17.47
C TYR A 359 -0.20 20.09 -18.59
N GLU A 360 0.93 20.80 -18.60
CA GLU A 360 1.95 20.66 -19.63
C GLU A 360 3.12 19.78 -19.17
N GLN A 361 3.80 19.16 -20.14
CA GLN A 361 5.03 18.38 -19.93
C GLN A 361 4.87 17.15 -19.02
N CYS A 362 3.67 16.58 -18.95
CA CYS A 362 3.36 15.46 -18.06
C CYS A 362 4.21 14.21 -18.38
N LEU A 363 4.69 13.53 -17.34
CA LEU A 363 5.40 12.27 -17.42
C LEU A 363 4.38 11.11 -17.49
N PRO A 364 4.28 10.38 -18.62
CA PRO A 364 3.45 9.19 -18.66
C PRO A 364 4.09 8.09 -17.82
N ILE A 365 3.31 7.50 -16.91
CA ILE A 365 3.72 6.36 -16.11
C ILE A 365 3.18 5.10 -16.81
N SER A 366 4.07 4.14 -17.08
CA SER A 366 3.84 3.03 -18.02
C SER A 366 2.48 2.32 -17.86
N ARG A 367 1.78 2.10 -19.00
CA ARG A 367 0.53 1.32 -19.09
C ARG A 367 0.70 -0.19 -18.86
N SER A 368 1.94 -0.68 -18.80
CA SER A 368 2.20 -2.10 -18.47
C SER A 368 1.91 -2.42 -17.00
N VAL A 369 1.73 -1.39 -16.18
CA VAL A 369 1.62 -1.43 -14.72
C VAL A 369 0.19 -1.11 -14.30
N PHE A 370 -0.39 -0.08 -14.91
CA PHE A 370 -1.72 0.40 -14.60
C PHE A 370 -2.70 0.06 -15.72
N GLN A 371 -3.88 -0.45 -15.35
CA GLN A 371 -4.98 -0.68 -16.28
C GLN A 371 -5.45 0.63 -16.94
N TYR A 372 -5.38 1.73 -16.21
CA TYR A 372 -5.74 3.07 -16.68
C TYR A 372 -4.51 3.95 -16.86
N ALA A 373 -4.62 4.98 -17.69
CA ALA A 373 -3.52 5.89 -17.96
C ALA A 373 -3.16 6.68 -16.70
N CYS A 374 -1.87 6.73 -16.36
CA CYS A 374 -1.34 7.44 -15.21
C CYS A 374 -0.30 8.48 -15.65
N TYR A 375 -0.42 9.70 -15.15
CA TYR A 375 0.45 10.82 -15.52
C TYR A 375 0.99 11.54 -14.29
N GLY A 376 2.32 11.71 -14.22
CA GLY A 376 3.00 12.55 -13.24
C GLY A 376 3.13 13.99 -13.72
N ILE A 377 2.72 14.96 -12.91
CA ILE A 377 2.70 16.37 -13.27
C ILE A 377 4.03 17.04 -12.93
N THR A 378 4.72 17.57 -13.95
CA THR A 378 6.05 18.20 -13.79
C THR A 378 5.99 19.72 -13.80
N LYS A 379 4.93 20.31 -14.35
CA LYS A 379 4.73 21.77 -14.40
C LYS A 379 3.35 22.14 -13.85
N PRO A 380 3.23 23.34 -13.26
CA PRO A 380 1.98 23.77 -12.64
C PRO A 380 0.84 23.93 -13.65
N LYS A 381 -0.38 23.85 -13.11
CA LYS A 381 -1.67 23.95 -13.78
C LYS A 381 -1.89 25.32 -14.42
N THR A 382 -2.24 25.34 -15.69
CA THR A 382 -2.83 26.52 -16.35
C THR A 382 -4.36 26.39 -16.32
N VAL A 383 -5.06 27.42 -15.88
CA VAL A 383 -6.54 27.43 -15.86
C VAL A 383 -7.04 28.33 -16.97
N MET A 384 -7.88 27.79 -17.86
CA MET A 384 -8.53 28.57 -18.90
C MET A 384 -10.04 28.58 -18.70
N ARG A 385 -10.70 29.68 -19.03
CA ARG A 385 -12.17 29.74 -19.15
C ARG A 385 -12.51 29.85 -20.63
N LYS A 386 -13.48 29.08 -21.15
CA LYS A 386 -13.93 29.23 -22.55
C LYS A 386 -14.21 30.71 -22.85
N GLY A 387 -13.45 31.29 -23.77
CA GLY A 387 -13.65 32.66 -24.27
C GLY A 387 -12.79 33.78 -23.65
N GLN A 388 -11.92 33.51 -22.67
CA GLN A 388 -10.95 34.51 -22.18
C GLN A 388 -9.54 33.94 -22.13
N PHE A 389 -8.66 34.45 -23.00
CA PHE A 389 -7.21 34.33 -22.83
C PHE A 389 -6.81 35.21 -21.65
N VAL A 390 -6.41 34.61 -20.54
CA VAL A 390 -5.52 35.28 -19.60
C VAL A 390 -4.14 34.71 -19.85
N PRO A 391 -3.33 35.32 -20.73
CA PRO A 391 -1.95 34.89 -20.90
C PRO A 391 -1.19 35.25 -19.62
N ILE A 392 -0.82 34.23 -18.83
CA ILE A 392 0.38 34.34 -18.01
C ILE A 392 1.48 33.85 -18.93
N GLU A 393 2.32 34.78 -19.39
CA GLU A 393 3.27 34.66 -20.50
C GLU A 393 3.89 33.27 -20.66
N CYS A 394 3.54 32.60 -21.75
CA CYS A 394 4.37 31.55 -22.35
C CYS A 394 4.29 31.68 -23.87
N ASP A 395 5.42 32.05 -24.46
CA ASP A 395 5.66 32.13 -25.90
C ASP A 395 5.46 30.77 -26.56
N TRP A 396 4.42 30.63 -27.38
CA TRP A 396 4.21 29.46 -28.22
C TRP A 396 4.27 29.85 -29.70
N ARG A 397 5.40 29.53 -30.35
CA ARG A 397 5.47 29.26 -31.80
C ARG A 397 5.88 27.80 -31.99
N SER A 398 4.91 26.95 -32.30
CA SER A 398 4.97 25.94 -33.37
C SER A 398 3.83 24.94 -33.21
N GLU A 399 3.27 24.55 -34.34
CA GLU A 399 2.15 23.61 -34.49
C GLU A 399 2.49 22.25 -33.87
N SER A 400 1.62 21.74 -32.98
CA SER A 400 1.71 20.37 -32.49
C SER A 400 0.34 19.70 -32.46
N SER A 401 0.23 18.56 -33.15
CA SER A 401 -0.94 17.67 -33.15
C SER A 401 -0.93 16.76 -31.91
N VAL A 402 -1.75 17.07 -30.89
CA VAL A 402 -1.98 16.24 -29.68
C VAL A 402 -3.45 16.37 -29.23
N LYS A 403 -4.11 15.26 -28.85
CA LYS A 403 -5.43 15.27 -28.18
C LYS A 403 -5.55 14.17 -27.12
N VAL A 404 -6.02 14.55 -25.93
CA VAL A 404 -6.83 13.71 -25.03
C VAL A 404 -8.01 14.58 -24.58
N GLN A 405 -9.24 14.13 -24.80
CA GLN A 405 -10.46 14.84 -24.38
C GLN A 405 -11.46 13.86 -23.81
N HIS A 406 -11.91 14.10 -22.57
CA HIS A 406 -13.31 14.09 -22.14
C HIS A 406 -13.44 14.92 -20.84
N GLY A 407 -14.07 16.10 -20.92
CA GLY A 407 -14.27 17.03 -19.78
C GLY A 407 -13.21 18.13 -19.61
N PRO A 408 -13.40 19.05 -18.63
CA PRO A 408 -12.64 20.31 -18.44
C PRO A 408 -11.15 20.17 -18.07
N CYS A 409 -10.41 19.22 -18.63
CA CYS A 409 -8.98 19.14 -18.43
C CYS A 409 -8.26 18.58 -19.66
N VAL A 410 -7.12 19.16 -20.02
CA VAL A 410 -6.20 18.67 -21.06
C VAL A 410 -4.85 18.34 -20.42
N VAL A 411 -4.47 17.07 -20.46
CA VAL A 411 -3.15 16.61 -20.04
C VAL A 411 -2.27 16.56 -21.30
N ILE A 412 -1.27 17.43 -21.39
CA ILE A 412 -0.34 17.53 -22.51
C ILE A 412 0.99 16.88 -22.08
N SER A 413 1.29 15.73 -22.67
CA SER A 413 2.59 15.08 -22.52
C SER A 413 3.49 15.41 -23.71
N ASN A 414 4.76 15.75 -23.45
CA ASN A 414 5.75 16.01 -24.50
C ASN A 414 6.43 14.73 -25.03
N ALA A 415 5.94 13.54 -24.66
CA ALA A 415 6.52 12.29 -25.11
C ALA A 415 6.08 11.97 -26.55
N GLN A 416 6.94 12.30 -27.52
CA GLN A 416 6.87 11.74 -28.87
C GLN A 416 7.04 10.21 -28.79
N HIS A 417 5.96 9.46 -28.69
CA HIS A 417 5.98 8.06 -29.06
C HIS A 417 5.93 7.95 -30.58
N ASN A 418 7.11 7.98 -31.21
CA ASN A 418 7.29 7.22 -32.45
C ASN A 418 7.19 5.73 -32.09
N SER A 419 5.97 5.20 -32.01
CA SER A 419 5.78 3.76 -32.09
C SER A 419 5.65 3.38 -33.57
N PRO A 420 6.46 2.44 -34.09
CA PRO A 420 6.36 1.99 -35.47
C PRO A 420 5.19 1.01 -35.58
N CYS A 421 3.95 1.51 -35.52
CA CYS A 421 2.83 0.78 -36.09
C CYS A 421 2.91 0.92 -37.60
N LYS A 422 3.73 0.08 -38.23
CA LYS A 422 3.58 -0.19 -39.67
C LYS A 422 2.23 -0.86 -39.86
N TYR A 423 1.37 -0.19 -40.62
CA TYR A 423 0.23 -0.79 -41.28
C TYR A 423 0.65 -2.07 -42.01
N TYR A 424 -0.05 -3.17 -41.71
CA TYR A 424 -0.63 -4.07 -42.71
C TYR A 424 -1.95 -4.62 -42.18
#